data_AF-A0A350PFY4-F1
#
_entry.id   AF-A0A350PFY4-F1
#
_cell.length_a   1.000
_cell.length_b   1.000
_cell.length_c   1.000
_cell.angle_alpha   90.00
_cell.angle_beta   90.00
_cell.angle_gamma   90.00
#
_symmetry.space_group_name_H-M   'P 1'
#
loop_
_entity.id
_entity.type
_entity.pdbx_description
1 polymer ?
#
loop_
_entity_poly.entity_id
_entity_poly.type
_entity_poly.pdbx_seq_one_letter_code
_entity_poly.pdbx_strand_id
1 'polypeptide(L)'
;MNKFRCNDISTPGEILERCLFNDKESALSFFERISPKQIYLIAVSTLIVLIVSNQLLIHKILDEKQDDATVINLAGRQRMLGQKIAKTVYLAENGEIDLQGLKRDVEKWALVHEGLTNGNQEFGIEAIEIEEIKQLFSELEPHQVAIQESLANLSTQQDVINSIPIIQKHEASFLTKMDEIVDVFESVSNNSVQKLIWFEIGLGLF
;
A
#
# COMPACT_ATOMS: atom_id res chain seq x y z
N MET A 1 33.41 -47.19 5.23
CA MET A 1 33.95 -47.83 6.43
C MET A 1 34.01 -46.81 7.56
N ASN A 2 33.43 -47.19 8.70
CA ASN A 2 33.40 -46.57 10.04
C ASN A 2 33.05 -45.07 10.23
N LYS A 3 31.75 -44.83 10.46
CA LYS A 3 31.23 -43.68 11.20
C LYS A 3 31.50 -43.93 12.70
N PHE A 4 32.66 -43.51 13.20
CA PHE A 4 33.00 -43.64 14.62
C PHE A 4 32.03 -42.81 15.45
N ARG A 5 31.17 -43.49 16.23
CA ARG A 5 30.31 -42.85 17.24
C ARG A 5 31.23 -42.30 18.34
N CYS A 6 31.03 -41.04 18.73
CA CYS A 6 31.70 -40.39 19.86
C CYS A 6 31.20 -40.94 21.21
N ASN A 7 31.25 -42.26 21.39
CA ASN A 7 30.83 -42.96 22.60
C ASN A 7 31.90 -43.99 22.96
N ASP A 8 33.12 -43.55 23.25
CA ASP A 8 34.07 -44.35 24.00
C ASP A 8 34.86 -43.45 24.96
N ILE A 9 34.80 -43.88 26.23
CA ILE A 9 35.36 -43.35 27.48
C ILE A 9 36.49 -42.32 27.26
N SER A 10 36.13 -41.05 27.25
CA SER A 10 37.06 -39.91 27.29
C SER A 10 36.39 -38.75 28.01
N THR A 11 37.16 -37.94 28.72
CA THR A 11 36.61 -36.87 29.57
C THR A 11 35.85 -35.84 28.71
N PRO A 12 34.82 -35.13 29.24
CA PRO A 12 33.97 -34.25 28.43
C PRO A 12 34.72 -33.19 27.59
N GLY A 13 35.92 -32.77 28.01
CA GLY A 13 36.77 -31.83 27.26
C GLY A 13 37.42 -32.41 26.01
N GLU A 14 37.84 -33.68 26.03
CA GLU A 14 38.57 -34.32 24.91
C GLU A 14 37.65 -34.69 23.75
N ILE A 15 36.38 -34.99 24.03
CA ILE A 15 35.35 -35.26 23.01
C ILE A 15 35.04 -33.97 22.23
N LEU A 16 34.94 -32.83 22.92
CA LEU A 16 34.66 -31.54 22.29
C LEU A 16 35.79 -31.13 21.34
N GLU A 17 37.05 -31.27 21.75
CA GLU A 17 38.21 -30.97 20.89
C GLU A 17 38.29 -31.87 19.66
N ARG A 18 38.05 -33.20 19.81
CA ARG A 18 38.10 -34.13 18.67
C ARG A 18 36.98 -33.90 17.65
N CYS A 19 35.77 -33.58 18.10
CA CYS A 19 34.66 -33.24 17.21
C CYS A 19 34.95 -31.94 16.43
N LEU A 20 35.41 -30.89 17.12
CA LEU A 20 35.76 -29.61 16.49
C LEU A 20 36.94 -29.74 15.51
N PHE A 21 37.92 -30.61 15.81
CA PHE A 21 39.06 -30.87 14.93
C PHE A 21 38.64 -31.62 13.65
N ASN A 22 37.81 -32.66 13.76
CA ASN A 22 37.29 -33.39 12.60
C ASN A 22 36.39 -32.53 11.70
N ASP A 23 35.54 -31.67 12.29
CA ASP A 23 34.73 -30.73 11.51
C ASP A 23 35.63 -29.75 10.73
N LYS A 24 36.71 -29.24 11.35
CA LYS A 24 37.70 -28.40 10.68
C LYS A 24 38.41 -29.11 9.52
N GLU A 25 38.87 -30.35 9.70
CA GLU A 25 39.53 -31.12 8.63
C GLU A 25 38.58 -31.43 7.46
N SER A 26 37.31 -31.72 7.76
CA SER A 26 36.29 -31.96 6.74
C SER A 26 35.97 -30.70 5.92
N ALA A 27 35.97 -29.53 6.55
CA ALA A 27 35.82 -28.25 5.87
C ALA A 27 37.08 -27.91 5.04
N LEU A 28 38.27 -28.09 5.59
CA LEU A 28 39.55 -27.82 4.91
C LEU A 28 39.73 -28.67 3.63
N SER A 29 39.45 -29.98 3.70
CA SER A 29 39.54 -30.88 2.54
C SER A 29 38.49 -30.60 1.46
N PHE A 30 37.35 -29.99 1.81
CA PHE A 30 36.38 -29.50 0.84
C PHE A 30 36.90 -28.29 0.06
N PHE A 31 37.56 -27.33 0.74
CA PHE A 31 38.13 -26.14 0.10
C PHE A 31 39.36 -26.44 -0.76
N GLU A 32 40.19 -27.44 -0.40
CA GLU A 32 41.35 -27.86 -1.20
C GLU A 32 40.96 -28.44 -2.58
N ARG A 33 39.72 -28.91 -2.74
CA ARG A 33 39.22 -29.54 -3.97
C ARG A 33 38.66 -28.53 -4.99
N ILE A 34 38.45 -27.27 -4.59
CA ILE A 34 37.88 -26.21 -5.42
C ILE A 34 39.02 -25.32 -5.96
N SER A 35 39.12 -25.18 -7.28
CA SER A 35 40.16 -24.31 -7.86
C SER A 35 39.88 -22.83 -7.57
N PRO A 36 40.91 -21.97 -7.44
CA PRO A 36 40.72 -20.52 -7.25
C PRO A 36 39.81 -19.87 -8.29
N LYS A 37 39.81 -20.39 -9.53
CA LYS A 37 38.92 -19.95 -10.62
C LYS A 37 37.45 -20.27 -10.33
N GLN A 38 37.15 -21.43 -9.75
CA GLN A 38 35.79 -21.81 -9.37
C GLN A 38 35.28 -20.97 -8.19
N ILE A 39 36.12 -20.68 -7.19
CA ILE A 39 35.75 -19.77 -6.09
C ILE A 39 35.43 -18.38 -6.62
N TYR A 40 36.29 -17.84 -7.51
CA TYR A 40 36.05 -16.56 -8.16
C TYR A 40 34.74 -16.55 -8.97
N LEU A 41 34.49 -17.58 -9.78
CA LEU A 41 33.26 -17.69 -10.56
C LEU A 41 32.01 -17.78 -9.68
N ILE A 42 32.08 -18.54 -8.58
CA ILE A 42 30.99 -18.62 -7.59
C ILE A 42 30.75 -17.24 -6.99
N ALA A 43 31.79 -16.57 -6.48
CA ALA A 43 31.66 -15.25 -5.88
C ALA A 43 31.06 -14.21 -6.85
N VAL A 44 31.53 -14.19 -8.10
CA VAL A 44 31.00 -13.31 -9.15
C VAL A 44 29.55 -13.68 -9.49
N SER A 45 29.22 -14.97 -9.61
CA SER A 45 27.86 -15.41 -9.88
C SER A 45 26.90 -15.04 -8.75
N THR A 46 27.30 -15.22 -7.49
CA THR A 46 26.53 -14.81 -6.31
C THR A 46 26.32 -13.30 -6.32
N LEU A 47 27.36 -12.51 -6.59
CA LEU A 47 27.25 -11.06 -6.69
C LEU A 47 26.25 -10.63 -7.78
N ILE A 48 26.32 -11.25 -8.96
CA ILE A 48 25.39 -10.96 -10.06
C ILE A 48 23.96 -11.31 -9.66
N VAL A 49 23.73 -12.48 -9.06
CA VAL A 49 22.40 -12.90 -8.59
C VAL A 49 21.85 -11.92 -7.57
N LEU A 50 22.66 -11.51 -6.58
CA LEU A 50 22.26 -10.51 -5.59
C LEU A 50 21.87 -9.17 -6.24
N ILE A 51 22.66 -8.69 -7.20
CA ILE A 51 22.36 -7.45 -7.93
C ILE A 51 21.04 -7.57 -8.71
N VAL A 52 20.83 -8.66 -9.44
CA VAL A 52 19.62 -8.87 -10.24
C VAL A 52 18.39 -9.01 -9.33
N SER A 53 18.50 -9.76 -8.24
CA SER A 53 17.43 -9.90 -7.24
C SER A 53 17.07 -8.55 -6.62
N ASN A 54 18.07 -7.74 -6.27
CA ASN A 54 17.84 -6.40 -5.74
C ASN A 54 17.12 -5.51 -6.77
N GLN A 55 17.54 -5.56 -8.02
CA GLN A 55 16.94 -4.76 -9.09
C GLN A 55 15.45 -5.12 -9.30
N LEU A 56 15.11 -6.41 -9.26
CA LEU A 56 13.72 -6.89 -9.37
C LEU A 56 12.87 -6.43 -8.18
N LEU A 57 13.40 -6.48 -6.96
CA LEU A 57 12.71 -6.01 -5.75
C LEU A 57 12.44 -4.51 -5.81
N ILE A 58 13.44 -3.69 -6.19
CA ILE A 58 13.29 -2.24 -6.33
C ILE A 58 12.21 -1.90 -7.34
N HIS A 59 12.19 -2.56 -8.51
CA HIS A 59 11.15 -2.31 -9.51
C HIS A 59 9.77 -2.65 -8.98
N LYS A 60 9.61 -3.81 -8.32
CA LYS A 60 8.33 -4.18 -7.72
C LYS A 60 7.84 -3.18 -6.67
N ILE A 61 8.74 -2.68 -5.81
CA ILE A 61 8.41 -1.64 -4.82
C ILE A 61 7.96 -0.36 -5.51
N LEU A 62 8.66 0.08 -6.56
CA LEU A 62 8.33 1.31 -7.27
C LEU A 62 6.95 1.24 -7.93
N ASP A 63 6.61 0.09 -8.52
CA ASP A 63 5.30 -0.14 -9.13
C ASP A 63 4.18 -0.11 -8.07
N GLU A 64 4.32 -0.87 -6.97
CA GLU A 64 3.34 -0.85 -5.86
C GLU A 64 3.20 0.55 -5.24
N LYS A 65 4.31 1.29 -5.12
CA LYS A 65 4.31 2.68 -4.64
C LYS A 65 3.55 3.63 -5.55
N GLN A 66 3.63 3.43 -6.85
CA GLN A 66 2.94 4.27 -7.83
C GLN A 66 1.43 4.06 -7.76
N ASP A 67 0.98 2.82 -7.59
CA ASP A 67 -0.43 2.48 -7.45
C ASP A 67 -1.00 3.06 -6.14
N ASP A 68 -0.29 2.87 -5.01
CA ASP A 68 -0.64 3.47 -3.72
C ASP A 68 -0.79 5.00 -3.82
N ALA A 69 0.17 5.68 -4.46
CA ALA A 69 0.15 7.13 -4.62
C ALA A 69 -1.04 7.59 -5.48
N THR A 70 -1.44 6.79 -6.47
CA THR A 70 -2.61 7.07 -7.32
C THR A 70 -3.90 7.01 -6.50
N VAL A 71 -4.06 5.96 -5.68
CA VAL A 71 -5.22 5.77 -4.80
C VAL A 71 -5.31 6.89 -3.75
N ILE A 72 -4.20 7.21 -3.06
CA ILE A 72 -4.15 8.30 -2.06
C ILE A 72 -4.55 9.64 -2.69
N ASN A 73 -4.07 9.94 -3.90
CA ASN A 73 -4.41 11.18 -4.60
C ASN A 73 -5.89 11.23 -4.99
N LEU A 74 -6.47 10.10 -5.41
CA LEU A 74 -7.91 10.01 -5.70
C LEU A 74 -8.76 10.19 -4.43
N ALA A 75 -8.38 9.57 -3.32
CA ALA A 75 -9.02 9.79 -2.02
C ALA A 75 -8.92 11.27 -1.58
N GLY A 76 -7.75 11.89 -1.77
CA GLY A 76 -7.57 13.33 -1.53
C GLY A 76 -8.46 14.20 -2.44
N ARG A 77 -8.62 13.82 -3.71
CA ARG A 77 -9.56 14.48 -4.64
C ARG A 77 -11.00 14.31 -4.22
N GLN A 78 -11.40 13.13 -3.73
CA GLN A 78 -12.75 12.85 -3.23
C GLN A 78 -13.13 13.81 -2.10
N ARG A 79 -12.22 14.00 -1.14
CA ARG A 79 -12.35 14.97 -0.05
C ARG A 79 -12.49 16.40 -0.56
N MET A 80 -11.61 16.82 -1.46
CA MET A 80 -11.62 18.18 -2.03
C MET A 80 -12.91 18.46 -2.79
N LEU A 81 -13.38 17.51 -3.61
CA LEU A 81 -14.62 17.63 -4.37
C LEU A 81 -15.84 17.75 -3.45
N GLY A 82 -15.93 16.95 -2.39
CA GLY A 82 -17.01 17.06 -1.39
C GLY A 82 -17.08 18.45 -0.76
N GLN A 83 -15.93 18.99 -0.34
CA GLN A 83 -15.82 20.36 0.19
C GLN A 83 -16.19 21.44 -0.85
N LYS A 84 -15.72 21.27 -2.09
CA LYS A 84 -16.02 22.18 -3.20
C LYS A 84 -17.52 22.21 -3.51
N ILE A 85 -18.17 21.04 -3.53
CA ILE A 85 -19.62 20.88 -3.72
C ILE A 85 -20.36 21.62 -2.60
N ALA A 86 -20.04 21.32 -1.33
CA ALA A 86 -20.69 21.96 -0.19
C ALA A 86 -20.56 23.48 -0.22
N LYS A 87 -19.35 24.00 -0.48
CA LYS A 87 -19.10 25.44 -0.62
C LYS A 87 -19.93 26.06 -1.75
N THR A 88 -20.02 25.37 -2.90
CA THR A 88 -20.80 25.86 -4.05
C THR A 88 -22.29 25.91 -3.73
N VAL A 89 -22.81 24.90 -3.03
CA VAL A 89 -24.20 24.85 -2.57
C VAL A 89 -24.49 25.99 -1.58
N TYR A 90 -23.62 26.24 -0.60
CA TYR A 90 -23.82 27.34 0.36
C TYR A 90 -23.75 28.74 -0.26
N LEU A 91 -22.99 28.91 -1.34
CA LEU A 91 -22.95 30.19 -2.07
C LEU A 91 -24.26 30.47 -2.84
N ALA A 92 -25.09 29.46 -3.09
CA ALA A 92 -26.36 29.62 -3.81
C ALA A 92 -27.35 30.57 -3.13
N GLU A 93 -27.24 30.80 -1.82
CA GLU A 93 -28.09 31.75 -1.09
C GLU A 93 -27.71 33.22 -1.38
N ASN A 94 -26.47 33.47 -1.81
CA ASN A 94 -25.88 34.81 -1.83
C ASN A 94 -25.49 35.31 -3.23
N GLY A 95 -25.71 34.51 -4.28
CA GLY A 95 -25.33 34.89 -5.65
C GLY A 95 -25.80 33.93 -6.72
N GLU A 96 -25.46 34.22 -7.97
CA GLU A 96 -25.68 33.31 -9.10
C GLU A 96 -24.80 32.06 -8.96
N ILE A 97 -25.38 30.92 -9.31
CA ILE A 97 -24.71 29.62 -9.24
C ILE A 97 -24.48 29.04 -10.65
N ASP A 98 -23.27 28.54 -10.89
CA ASP A 98 -22.97 27.71 -12.05
C ASP A 98 -23.54 26.30 -11.84
N LEU A 99 -24.81 26.11 -12.19
CA LEU A 99 -25.50 24.81 -12.06
C LEU A 99 -24.81 23.71 -12.87
N GLN A 100 -24.26 24.02 -14.05
CA GLN A 100 -23.58 23.02 -14.88
C GLN A 100 -22.24 22.63 -14.25
N GLY A 101 -21.52 23.61 -13.71
CA GLY A 101 -20.30 23.37 -12.93
C GLY A 101 -20.55 22.48 -11.73
N LEU A 102 -21.59 22.76 -10.94
CA LEU A 102 -21.98 21.94 -9.79
C LEU A 102 -22.32 20.50 -10.20
N LYS A 103 -23.14 20.30 -11.25
CA LYS A 103 -23.48 18.96 -11.75
C LYS A 103 -22.24 18.17 -12.14
N ARG A 104 -21.33 18.79 -12.90
CA ARG A 104 -20.08 18.15 -13.31
C ARG A 104 -19.19 17.80 -12.11
N ASP A 105 -19.15 18.64 -11.08
CA ASP A 105 -18.39 18.35 -9.87
C ASP A 105 -19.00 17.16 -9.10
N VAL A 106 -20.34 17.08 -9.00
CA VAL A 106 -21.05 15.94 -8.38
C VAL A 106 -20.83 14.65 -9.17
N GLU A 107 -20.91 14.68 -10.50
CA GLU A 107 -20.62 13.52 -11.36
C GLU A 107 -19.19 13.02 -11.18
N LYS A 108 -18.20 13.93 -11.16
CA LYS A 108 -16.80 13.56 -10.91
C LYS A 108 -16.61 12.97 -9.52
N TRP A 109 -17.26 13.53 -8.51
CA TRP A 109 -17.20 13.06 -7.14
C TRP A 109 -17.82 11.67 -6.98
N ALA A 110 -18.94 11.39 -7.67
CA ALA A 110 -19.53 10.06 -7.72
C ALA A 110 -18.63 9.04 -8.44
N LEU A 111 -18.02 9.43 -9.57
CA LEU A 111 -17.11 8.57 -10.32
C LEU A 111 -15.85 8.21 -9.51
N VAL A 112 -15.28 9.18 -8.79
CA VAL A 112 -14.12 8.95 -7.92
C VAL A 112 -14.52 8.02 -6.76
N HIS A 113 -15.68 8.21 -6.15
CA HIS A 113 -16.20 7.31 -5.11
C HIS A 113 -16.35 5.87 -5.60
N GLU A 114 -16.98 5.68 -6.76
CA GLU A 114 -17.16 4.36 -7.37
C GLU A 114 -15.82 3.71 -7.70
N GLY A 115 -14.88 4.48 -8.26
CA GLY A 115 -13.55 3.98 -8.56
C GLY A 115 -12.76 3.58 -7.32
N LEU A 116 -12.84 4.35 -6.24
CA LEU A 116 -12.19 4.00 -4.98
C LEU A 116 -12.80 2.73 -4.39
N THR A 117 -14.11 2.56 -4.41
CA THR A 117 -14.78 1.40 -3.78
C THR A 117 -14.66 0.10 -4.60
N ASN A 118 -14.81 0.17 -5.92
CA ASN A 118 -14.93 -0.99 -6.79
C ASN A 118 -13.75 -1.18 -7.76
N GLY A 119 -12.78 -0.27 -7.75
CA GLY A 119 -11.73 -0.22 -8.76
C GLY A 119 -12.20 0.46 -10.05
N ASN A 120 -11.26 0.98 -10.83
CA ASN A 120 -11.54 1.62 -12.10
C ASN A 120 -10.31 1.58 -13.00
N GLN A 121 -10.45 0.97 -14.18
CA GLN A 121 -9.36 0.83 -15.16
C GLN A 121 -8.88 2.16 -15.75
N GLU A 122 -9.78 3.14 -15.91
CA GLU A 122 -9.42 4.48 -16.40
C GLU A 122 -8.55 5.23 -15.39
N PHE A 123 -8.81 5.03 -14.10
CA PHE A 123 -7.97 5.56 -13.03
C PHE A 123 -6.73 4.71 -12.73
N GLY A 124 -6.62 3.53 -13.33
CA GLY A 124 -5.51 2.60 -13.09
C GLY A 124 -5.50 2.07 -11.65
N ILE A 125 -6.68 1.90 -11.02
CA ILE A 125 -6.79 1.39 -9.65
C ILE A 125 -7.60 0.10 -9.62
N GLU A 126 -7.16 -0.82 -8.79
CA GLU A 126 -7.87 -2.06 -8.49
C GLU A 126 -8.92 -1.87 -7.40
N ALA A 127 -9.81 -2.85 -7.25
CA ALA A 127 -10.76 -2.84 -6.15
C ALA A 127 -10.03 -2.93 -4.80
N ILE A 128 -10.52 -2.20 -3.81
CA ILE A 128 -9.96 -2.27 -2.46
C ILE A 128 -10.22 -3.67 -1.90
N GLU A 129 -9.17 -4.34 -1.42
CA GLU A 129 -9.27 -5.63 -0.75
C GLU A 129 -9.06 -5.55 0.78
N ILE A 130 -8.71 -4.37 1.29
CA ILE A 130 -8.39 -4.18 2.70
C ILE A 130 -9.68 -3.94 3.48
N GLU A 131 -10.00 -4.87 4.40
CA GLU A 131 -11.30 -4.89 5.07
C GLU A 131 -11.55 -3.69 5.98
N GLU A 132 -10.49 -3.17 6.61
CA GLU A 132 -10.55 -1.91 7.37
C GLU A 132 -11.00 -0.74 6.50
N ILE A 133 -10.47 -0.64 5.28
CA ILE A 133 -10.82 0.44 4.35
C ILE A 133 -12.23 0.23 3.79
N LYS A 134 -12.62 -1.01 3.46
CA LYS A 134 -14.00 -1.34 3.06
C LYS A 134 -15.02 -0.93 4.13
N GLN A 135 -14.69 -1.17 5.40
CA GLN A 135 -15.54 -0.77 6.52
C GLN A 135 -15.69 0.74 6.62
N LEU A 136 -14.60 1.50 6.47
CA LEU A 136 -14.66 2.96 6.45
C LEU A 136 -15.52 3.51 5.29
N PHE A 137 -15.40 2.94 4.09
CA PHE A 137 -16.27 3.32 2.97
C PHE A 137 -17.74 2.96 3.23
N SER A 138 -18.03 1.84 3.88
CA SER A 138 -19.39 1.46 4.30
C SER A 138 -20.00 2.50 5.27
N GLU A 139 -19.19 3.05 6.18
CA GLU A 139 -19.61 4.11 7.10
C GLU A 139 -19.74 5.48 6.41
N LEU A 140 -18.94 5.74 5.38
CA LEU A 140 -19.01 6.94 4.54
C LEU A 140 -20.27 6.94 3.64
N GLU A 141 -20.67 5.77 3.15
CA GLU A 141 -21.69 5.58 2.10
C GLU A 141 -23.01 6.33 2.36
N PRO A 142 -23.62 6.30 3.56
CA PRO A 142 -24.88 7.01 3.80
C PRO A 142 -24.75 8.53 3.63
N HIS A 143 -23.56 9.09 3.87
CA HIS A 143 -23.29 10.51 3.69
C HIS A 143 -23.04 10.86 2.22
N GLN A 144 -22.28 10.02 1.53
CA GLN A 144 -22.05 10.12 0.08
C GLN A 144 -23.38 10.14 -0.68
N VAL A 145 -24.21 9.11 -0.44
CA VAL A 145 -25.50 8.91 -1.13
C VAL A 145 -26.47 10.05 -0.82
N ALA A 146 -26.62 10.45 0.44
CA ALA A 146 -27.56 11.52 0.81
C ALA A 146 -27.21 12.85 0.11
N ILE A 147 -25.93 13.20 0.03
CA ILE A 147 -25.46 14.39 -0.69
C ILE A 147 -25.71 14.24 -2.19
N GLN A 148 -25.32 13.12 -2.79
CA GLN A 148 -25.46 12.88 -4.23
C GLN A 148 -26.93 12.92 -4.67
N GLU A 149 -27.82 12.25 -3.95
CA GLU A 149 -29.26 12.22 -4.24
C GLU A 149 -29.89 13.60 -4.13
N SER A 150 -29.49 14.39 -3.12
CA SER A 150 -29.99 15.76 -2.94
C SER A 150 -29.61 16.70 -4.09
N LEU A 151 -28.61 16.33 -4.90
CA LEU A 151 -28.09 17.13 -6.02
C LEU A 151 -28.34 16.49 -7.40
N ALA A 152 -29.01 15.34 -7.48
CA ALA A 152 -29.16 14.59 -8.74
C ALA A 152 -30.05 15.28 -9.78
N ASN A 153 -31.11 15.98 -9.35
CA ASN A 153 -32.15 16.53 -10.23
C ASN A 153 -32.23 18.07 -10.22
N LEU A 154 -31.10 18.74 -10.03
CA LEU A 154 -31.04 20.20 -9.97
C LEU A 154 -31.38 20.82 -11.33
N SER A 155 -32.39 21.70 -11.39
CA SER A 155 -32.75 22.43 -12.61
C SER A 155 -32.67 23.94 -12.41
N THR A 156 -32.83 24.40 -11.18
CA THR A 156 -32.87 25.80 -10.79
C THR A 156 -31.96 26.06 -9.60
N GLN A 157 -31.62 27.33 -9.38
CA GLN A 157 -30.92 27.75 -8.17
C GLN A 157 -31.73 27.42 -6.89
N GLN A 158 -33.07 27.49 -6.97
CA GLN A 158 -33.92 27.15 -5.83
C GLN A 158 -33.79 25.67 -5.44
N ASP A 159 -33.61 24.76 -6.40
CA ASP A 159 -33.37 23.34 -6.11
C ASP A 159 -32.07 23.14 -5.31
N VAL A 160 -31.04 23.95 -5.61
CA VAL A 160 -29.78 23.92 -4.85
C VAL A 160 -29.96 24.48 -3.45
N ILE A 161 -30.68 25.59 -3.29
CA ILE A 161 -30.96 26.16 -1.97
C ILE A 161 -31.74 25.14 -1.11
N ASN A 162 -32.67 24.39 -1.71
CA ASN A 162 -33.45 23.37 -1.02
C ASN A 162 -32.61 22.16 -0.57
N SER A 163 -31.42 21.92 -1.14
CA SER A 163 -30.53 20.82 -0.73
C SER A 163 -29.63 21.17 0.46
N ILE A 164 -29.47 22.46 0.80
CA ILE A 164 -28.59 22.96 1.87
C ILE A 164 -28.76 22.18 3.20
N PRO A 165 -29.97 21.91 3.72
CA PRO A 165 -30.12 21.20 4.99
C PRO A 165 -29.57 19.77 4.97
N ILE A 166 -29.64 19.08 3.82
CA ILE A 166 -29.06 17.75 3.65
C ILE A 166 -27.54 17.84 3.63
N ILE A 167 -26.99 18.80 2.88
CA ILE A 167 -25.54 19.04 2.84
C ILE A 167 -25.00 19.36 4.24
N GLN A 168 -25.61 20.30 4.97
CA GLN A 168 -25.23 20.65 6.35
C GLN A 168 -25.24 19.46 7.31
N LYS A 169 -26.19 18.52 7.14
CA LYS A 169 -26.32 17.36 8.00
C LYS A 169 -25.23 16.31 7.75
N HIS A 170 -24.79 16.14 6.50
CA HIS A 170 -23.95 15.01 6.10
C HIS A 170 -22.48 15.38 5.81
N GLU A 171 -22.19 16.64 5.49
CA GLU A 171 -20.86 17.07 5.01
C GLU A 171 -19.74 16.86 6.05
N ALA A 172 -19.96 17.22 7.31
CA ALA A 172 -18.91 17.09 8.34
C ALA A 172 -18.55 15.63 8.60
N SER A 173 -19.55 14.74 8.63
CA SER A 173 -19.32 13.29 8.78
C SER A 173 -18.65 12.69 7.56
N PHE A 174 -19.03 13.12 6.35
CA PHE A 174 -18.34 12.75 5.12
C PHE A 174 -16.85 13.17 5.18
N LEU A 175 -16.56 14.42 5.54
CA LEU A 175 -15.19 14.93 5.61
C LEU A 175 -14.35 14.14 6.62
N THR A 176 -14.88 13.92 7.82
CA THR A 176 -14.19 13.16 8.88
C THR A 176 -13.86 11.74 8.43
N LYS A 177 -14.80 11.06 7.79
CA LYS A 177 -14.58 9.69 7.29
C LYS A 177 -13.60 9.67 6.12
N MET A 178 -13.63 10.67 5.24
CA MET A 178 -12.64 10.79 4.18
C MET A 178 -11.23 11.05 4.71
N ASP A 179 -11.08 11.82 5.78
CA ASP A 179 -9.79 12.02 6.45
C ASP A 179 -9.27 10.69 7.01
N GLU A 180 -10.11 9.93 7.72
CA GLU A 180 -9.77 8.59 8.24
C GLU A 180 -9.33 7.64 7.10
N ILE A 181 -10.05 7.63 5.98
CA ILE A 181 -9.72 6.79 4.81
C ILE A 181 -8.34 7.17 4.22
N VAL A 182 -8.06 8.46 4.05
CA VAL A 182 -6.78 8.93 3.53
C VAL A 182 -5.65 8.52 4.48
N ASP A 183 -5.83 8.69 5.78
CA ASP A 183 -4.83 8.32 6.80
C ASP A 183 -4.53 6.82 6.79
N VAL A 184 -5.56 5.98 6.64
CA VAL A 184 -5.37 4.51 6.55
C VAL A 184 -4.65 4.12 5.26
N PHE A 185 -4.97 4.73 4.11
CA PHE A 185 -4.21 4.48 2.88
C PHE A 185 -2.73 4.86 3.02
N GLU A 186 -2.42 6.01 3.62
CA GLU A 186 -1.04 6.42 3.88
C GLU A 186 -0.32 5.45 4.83
N SER A 187 -1.00 5.01 5.89
CA SER A 187 -0.46 4.04 6.85
C SER A 187 -0.16 2.68 6.21
N VAL A 188 -1.10 2.13 5.44
CA VAL A 188 -0.92 0.87 4.70
C VAL A 188 0.27 0.98 3.75
N SER A 189 0.32 2.05 2.96
CA SER A 189 1.38 2.30 2.01
C SER A 189 2.76 2.36 2.70
N ASN A 190 2.86 3.09 3.80
CA ASN A 190 4.12 3.22 4.55
C ASN A 190 4.58 1.90 5.20
N ASN A 191 3.65 1.13 5.77
CA ASN A 191 3.95 -0.15 6.40
C ASN A 191 4.45 -1.20 5.41
N SER A 192 3.89 -1.24 4.20
CA SER A 192 4.35 -2.13 3.13
C SER A 192 5.81 -1.87 2.74
N VAL A 193 6.22 -0.60 2.65
CA VAL A 193 7.63 -0.23 2.39
C VAL A 193 8.56 -0.71 3.49
N GLN A 194 8.19 -0.51 4.76
CA GLN A 194 9.05 -0.88 5.88
C GLN A 194 9.32 -2.38 5.92
N LYS A 195 8.30 -3.21 5.67
CA LYS A 195 8.47 -4.68 5.61
C LYS A 195 9.45 -5.10 4.52
N LEU A 196 9.41 -4.44 3.36
CA LEU A 196 10.28 -4.73 2.22
C LEU A 196 11.73 -4.28 2.48
N ILE A 197 11.94 -3.12 3.10
CA ILE A 197 13.29 -2.65 3.51
C ILE A 197 13.94 -3.62 4.50
N TRP A 198 13.20 -4.09 5.51
CA TRP A 198 13.73 -5.06 6.47
C TRP A 198 14.11 -6.39 5.80
N PHE A 199 13.35 -6.82 4.81
CA PHE A 199 13.68 -8.00 4.01
C PHE A 199 14.96 -7.79 3.18
N GLU A 200 15.15 -6.63 2.57
CA GLU A 200 16.38 -6.28 1.83
C GLU A 200 17.61 -6.27 2.74
N ILE A 201 17.52 -5.61 3.91
CA ILE A 201 18.61 -5.60 4.90
C ILE A 201 18.98 -7.04 5.31
N GLY A 202 17.98 -7.90 5.47
CA GLY A 202 18.19 -9.33 5.70
C GLY A 202 18.99 -9.98 4.57
N LEU A 203 18.56 -9.81 3.31
CA LEU A 203 19.24 -10.38 2.14
C LEU A 203 20.67 -9.85 1.95
N GLY A 204 20.94 -8.58 2.27
CA GLY A 204 22.28 -8.00 2.13
C GLY A 204 23.29 -8.42 3.21
N LEU A 205 22.80 -8.99 4.33
CA LEU A 205 23.63 -9.44 5.45
C LEU A 205 24.00 -10.94 5.39
N PHE A 206 23.40 -11.71 4.48
CA PHE A 206 23.64 -13.15 4.29
C PHE A 206 24.21 -13.45 2.90
#